data_AF-A0A6V8LG87-F1
#
_entry.id   AF-A0A6V8LG87-F1
#
_cell.length_a   1.000
_cell.length_b   1.000
_cell.length_c   1.000
_cell.angle_alpha   90.00
_cell.angle_beta   90.00
_cell.angle_gamma   90.00
#
_symmetry.space_group_name_H-M   'P 1'
#
loop_
_entity.id
_entity.type
_entity.pdbx_description
1 polymer ?
#
loop_
_entity_poly.entity_id
_entity_poly.type
_entity_poly.pdbx_seq_one_letter_code
_entity_poly.pdbx_strand_id
1 'polypeptide(L)'
;MIPPARIGTYRIERLLGAGSFATVWLGFDPSLGARVAIKVLADNWSHDLRVRERFLDEGRLLWRLDHQRVVRVYALDELPDGRPYLVMLWADGVACAIGWPPGRCRWTRVWPC
;
A
#
# COMPACT_ATOMS: atom_id res chain seq x y z
N MET A 1 3.76 -18.95 -0.91
CA MET A 1 4.45 -17.85 -1.62
C MET A 1 5.43 -17.23 -0.64
N ILE A 2 6.73 -17.22 -0.95
CA ILE A 2 7.75 -16.61 -0.07
C ILE A 2 7.65 -15.09 -0.28
N PRO A 3 7.51 -14.28 0.78
CA PRO A 3 7.53 -12.83 0.66
C PRO A 3 8.83 -12.35 0.00
N PRO A 4 8.79 -11.38 -0.92
CA PRO A 4 10.01 -10.78 -1.44
C PRO A 4 10.77 -10.15 -0.27
N ALA A 5 12.09 -10.31 -0.20
CA ALA A 5 12.88 -9.74 0.89
C ALA A 5 12.88 -8.20 0.88
N ARG A 6 12.75 -7.61 -0.31
CA ARG A 6 12.70 -6.16 -0.54
C ARG A 6 11.80 -5.83 -1.73
N ILE A 7 11.19 -4.66 -1.69
CA ILE A 7 10.50 -4.02 -2.82
C ILE A 7 11.12 -2.64 -2.94
N GLY A 8 11.77 -2.33 -4.06
CA GLY A 8 12.56 -1.10 -4.18
C GLY A 8 13.60 -0.98 -3.05
N THR A 9 13.59 0.16 -2.35
CA THR A 9 14.43 0.42 -1.18
C THR A 9 13.84 -0.10 0.14
N TYR A 10 12.60 -0.58 0.12
CA TYR A 10 11.85 -0.97 1.31
C TYR A 10 12.13 -2.42 1.72
N ARG A 11 12.41 -2.63 3.01
CA ARG A 11 12.57 -3.98 3.56
C ARG A 11 11.20 -4.55 3.93
N ILE A 12 10.84 -5.72 3.37
CA ILE A 12 9.54 -6.34 3.65
C ILE A 12 9.59 -7.08 4.98
N GLU A 13 8.64 -6.76 5.87
CA GLU A 13 8.51 -7.42 7.18
C GLU A 13 7.52 -8.58 7.11
N ARG A 14 6.33 -8.36 6.52
CA ARG A 14 5.29 -9.41 6.40
C ARG A 14 4.19 -9.04 5.40
N LEU A 15 3.41 -10.05 5.00
CA LEU A 15 2.16 -9.86 4.27
C LEU A 15 1.09 -9.24 5.18
N LEU A 16 0.43 -8.17 4.72
CA LEU A 16 -0.73 -7.58 5.39
C LEU A 16 -2.05 -8.13 4.84
N GLY A 17 -2.11 -8.36 3.53
CA GLY A 17 -3.27 -8.95 2.86
C GLY A 17 -3.00 -9.16 1.37
N ALA A 18 -3.64 -10.17 0.79
CA ALA A 18 -3.61 -10.43 -0.64
C ALA A 18 -5.05 -10.36 -1.16
N GLY A 19 -5.27 -9.49 -2.14
CA GLY A 19 -6.53 -9.30 -2.82
C GLY A 19 -6.55 -9.89 -4.21
N SER A 20 -7.70 -9.75 -4.88
CA SER A 20 -7.86 -10.18 -6.27
C SER A 20 -7.02 -9.33 -7.22
N PHE A 21 -6.80 -8.05 -6.90
CA PHE A 21 -6.10 -7.09 -7.76
C PHE A 21 -4.70 -6.72 -7.26
N ALA A 22 -4.44 -6.78 -5.97
CA ALA A 22 -3.18 -6.32 -5.40
C ALA A 22 -2.80 -7.08 -4.12
N THR A 23 -1.50 -7.14 -3.85
CA THR A 23 -0.94 -7.66 -2.62
C THR A 23 -0.38 -6.52 -1.78
N VAL A 24 -0.78 -6.43 -0.51
CA VAL A 24 -0.33 -5.40 0.43
C VAL A 24 0.67 -5.99 1.41
N TRP A 25 1.85 -5.39 1.47
CA TRP A 25 2.96 -5.77 2.34
C TRP A 25 3.20 -4.70 3.41
N LEU A 26 3.62 -5.12 4.59
CA LEU A 26 4.23 -4.24 5.58
C LEU A 26 5.72 -4.17 5.25
N GLY A 27 6.22 -2.97 5.01
CA GLY A 27 7.63 -2.70 4.80
C GLY A 27 8.19 -1.71 5.82
N PHE A 28 9.51 -1.63 5.88
CA PHE A 28 10.24 -0.61 6.59
C PHE A 28 10.99 0.26 5.58
N ASP A 29 10.77 1.57 5.65
CA ASP A 29 11.52 2.55 4.88
C ASP A 29 12.71 3.04 5.71
N PRO A 30 13.95 2.72 5.33
CA PRO A 30 15.14 3.19 6.05
C PRO A 30 15.35 4.71 5.92
N SER A 31 14.80 5.36 4.89
CA SER A 31 14.93 6.80 4.65
C SER A 31 14.03 7.60 5.59
N LEU A 32 12.82 7.10 5.86
CA LEU A 32 11.87 7.68 6.80
C LEU A 32 12.05 7.16 8.24
N GLY A 33 12.76 6.03 8.42
CA GLY A 33 12.87 5.36 9.71
C GLY A 33 11.54 4.81 10.23
N ALA A 34 10.59 4.52 9.34
CA ALA A 34 9.20 4.21 9.69
C ALA A 34 8.66 3.00 8.92
N ARG A 35 7.62 2.38 9.49
CA ARG A 35 6.85 1.33 8.81
C ARG A 35 5.93 1.95 7.76
N VAL A 36 5.84 1.29 6.61
CA VAL A 36 5.02 1.70 5.46
C VAL A 36 4.21 0.51 4.96
N ALA A 37 3.03 0.78 4.41
CA ALA A 37 2.26 -0.20 3.67
C ALA A 37 2.61 -0.08 2.18
N ILE A 38 2.83 -1.22 1.53
CA ILE A 38 3.26 -1.29 0.13
C ILE A 38 2.25 -2.13 -0.62
N LYS A 39 1.42 -1.49 -1.45
CA LYS A 39 0.43 -2.17 -2.30
C LYS A 39 1.08 -2.44 -3.66
N VAL A 40 1.16 -3.70 -4.06
CA VAL A 40 1.77 -4.16 -5.32
C VAL A 40 0.67 -4.76 -6.19
N LEU A 41 0.62 -4.39 -7.47
CA LEU A 41 -0.32 -5.00 -8.41
C LEU A 41 -0.02 -6.50 -8.56
N ALA A 42 -1.07 -7.33 -8.57
CA ALA A 42 -0.91 -8.77 -8.73
C ALA A 42 -0.42 -9.12 -10.15
N ASP A 43 0.43 -10.14 -10.25
CA ASP A 43 1.15 -10.53 -11.47
C ASP A 43 0.22 -10.86 -12.64
N ASN A 44 -0.90 -11.53 -12.32
CA ASN A 44 -1.96 -11.92 -13.25
C ASN A 44 -2.67 -10.74 -13.93
N TRP A 45 -2.52 -9.51 -13.42
CA TRP A 45 -3.15 -8.31 -13.98
C TRP A 45 -2.15 -7.29 -14.52
N SER A 46 -0.85 -7.59 -14.48
CA SER A 46 0.22 -6.69 -14.93
C SER A 46 0.10 -6.30 -16.42
N HIS A 47 -0.47 -7.19 -17.25
CA HIS A 47 -0.69 -6.97 -18.68
C HIS A 47 -2.04 -6.34 -19.03
N ASP A 48 -2.98 -6.22 -18.09
CA ASP A 48 -4.28 -5.60 -18.34
C ASP A 48 -4.18 -4.09 -18.08
N LEU A 49 -4.12 -3.32 -19.18
CA LEU A 49 -4.03 -1.87 -19.16
C LEU A 49 -5.16 -1.22 -18.36
N ARG A 50 -6.37 -1.80 -18.33
CA ARG A 50 -7.51 -1.24 -17.58
C ARG A 50 -7.32 -1.39 -16.08
N VAL A 51 -6.74 -2.50 -15.64
CA VAL A 51 -6.47 -2.73 -14.21
C VAL A 51 -5.30 -1.86 -13.76
N ARG A 52 -4.27 -1.71 -14.61
CA ARG A 52 -3.17 -0.78 -14.36
C ARG A 52 -3.65 0.67 -14.25
N GLU A 53 -4.51 1.13 -15.16
CA GLU A 53 -5.10 2.47 -15.08
C GLU A 53 -5.90 2.68 -13.81
N ARG A 54 -6.77 1.73 -13.42
CA ARG A 54 -7.51 1.81 -12.16
C ARG A 54 -6.60 1.90 -10.95
N PHE A 55 -5.52 1.13 -10.92
CA PHE A 55 -4.53 1.17 -9.85
C PHE A 55 -3.84 2.53 -9.75
N LEU A 56 -3.47 3.11 -10.90
CA LEU A 56 -2.86 4.43 -10.97
C LEU A 56 -3.84 5.54 -10.58
N ASP A 57 -5.10 5.46 -11.03
CA ASP A 57 -6.14 6.42 -10.68
C ASP A 57 -6.47 6.38 -9.20
N GLU A 58 -6.45 5.20 -8.60
CA GLU A 58 -6.61 4.99 -7.18
C GLU A 58 -5.44 5.63 -6.38
N GLY A 59 -4.20 5.46 -6.85
CA GLY A 59 -3.03 6.17 -6.29
C GLY A 59 -3.10 7.69 -6.44
N ARG A 60 -3.56 8.20 -7.59
CA ARG A 60 -3.75 9.64 -7.86
C ARG A 60 -4.85 10.24 -7.00
N LEU A 61 -5.95 9.51 -6.81
CA LEU A 61 -7.08 9.94 -5.99
C LEU A 61 -6.65 10.04 -4.52
N LEU A 62 -5.87 9.08 -4.04
CA LEU A 62 -5.24 9.16 -2.71
C LEU A 62 -4.29 10.35 -2.57
N TRP A 63 -3.44 10.60 -3.57
CA TRP A 63 -2.55 11.76 -3.56
C TRP A 63 -3.34 13.07 -3.42
N ARG A 64 -4.49 13.19 -4.10
CA ARG A 64 -5.35 14.38 -4.03
C ARG A 64 -6.11 14.52 -2.70
N LEU A 65 -6.33 13.42 -1.98
CA LEU A 65 -7.02 13.41 -0.69
C LEU A 65 -6.12 13.73 0.52
N ASP A 66 -4.85 14.12 0.28
CA ASP A 66 -3.84 14.48 1.30
C ASP A 66 -4.27 15.58 2.29
N HIS A 67 -5.41 16.25 2.07
CA HIS A 67 -5.88 17.34 2.92
C HIS A 67 -6.72 16.96 4.15
N GLN A 68 -7.10 15.69 4.36
CA GLN A 68 -7.82 15.30 5.58
C GLN A 68 -7.41 13.92 6.07
N ARG A 69 -6.29 13.83 6.79
CA ARG A 69 -6.02 12.87 7.89
C ARG A 69 -6.18 11.35 7.62
N VAL A 70 -6.33 10.88 6.38
CA VAL A 70 -6.78 9.49 6.14
C VAL A 70 -5.69 8.54 5.62
N VAL A 71 -4.87 8.87 4.62
CA VAL A 71 -3.73 8.05 4.20
C VAL A 71 -2.71 8.93 3.46
N ARG A 72 -1.46 8.99 3.91
CA ARG A 72 -0.39 9.70 3.19
C ARG A 72 0.27 8.74 2.20
N VAL A 73 0.20 9.06 0.91
CA VAL A 73 0.96 8.35 -0.13
C VAL A 73 2.37 8.94 -0.19
N TYR A 74 3.38 8.09 -0.10
CA TYR A 74 4.78 8.50 -0.14
C TYR A 74 5.40 8.35 -1.53
N ALA A 75 5.05 7.29 -2.24
CA ALA A 75 5.63 7.00 -3.55
C ALA A 75 4.68 6.16 -4.41
N LEU A 76 4.76 6.37 -5.72
CA LEU A 76 4.23 5.52 -6.76
C LEU A 76 5.39 5.21 -7.70
N ASP A 77 5.73 3.94 -7.85
CA ASP A 77 6.91 3.51 -8.59
C ASP A 77 6.67 2.10 -9.17
N GLU A 78 7.63 1.56 -9.92
CA GLU A 78 7.50 0.29 -10.62
C GLU A 78 8.59 -0.70 -10.19
N LEU A 79 8.20 -1.96 -10.02
CA LEU A 79 9.14 -3.05 -9.78
C LEU A 79 10.00 -3.29 -11.04
N PRO A 80 11.16 -3.97 -10.92
CA PRO A 80 11.99 -4.32 -12.08
C PRO A 80 11.28 -5.18 -13.14
N ASP A 81 10.17 -5.84 -12.77
CA ASP A 81 9.30 -6.61 -13.66
C ASP A 81 8.17 -5.79 -14.29
N GLY A 82 8.15 -4.47 -14.07
CA GLY A 82 7.16 -3.54 -14.64
C GLY A 82 5.86 -3.43 -13.87
N ARG A 83 5.71 -4.12 -12.73
CA ARG A 83 4.49 -4.03 -11.91
C ARG A 83 4.50 -2.75 -11.08
N PRO A 84 3.44 -1.92 -11.13
CA PRO A 84 3.35 -0.74 -10.30
C PRO A 84 3.14 -1.11 -8.82
N TYR A 85 3.77 -0.34 -7.94
CA TYR A 85 3.57 -0.41 -6.51
C TYR A 85 3.37 0.98 -5.90
N LEU A 86 2.53 1.03 -4.88
CA LEU A 86 2.18 2.24 -4.14
C LEU A 86 2.67 2.11 -2.70
N VAL A 87 3.37 3.12 -2.21
CA VAL A 87 3.88 3.19 -0.84
C VAL A 87 3.07 4.22 -0.08
N MET A 88 2.59 3.83 1.09
CA MET A 88 1.72 4.68 1.92
C MET A 88 2.00 4.50 3.40
N LEU A 89 1.58 5.48 4.20
CA LEU A 89 1.69 5.45 5.65
C LEU A 89 1.02 4.20 6.22
N TRP A 90 1.78 3.42 7.00
CA TRP A 90 1.20 2.36 7.82
C TRP A 90 0.67 2.97 9.12
N ALA A 91 -0.65 2.88 9.33
CA ALA A 91 -1.27 3.23 10.60
C ALA A 91 -1.42 1.96 11.44
N ASP A 92 -0.64 1.85 12.52
CA ASP A 92 -0.58 0.68 13.40
C ASP A 92 -1.75 0.59 14.38
N GLY A 93 -2.98 0.86 13.94
CA GLY A 93 -4.17 0.79 14.78
C GLY A 93 -4.25 1.82 15.92
N VAL A 94 -3.15 2.49 16.29
CA VAL A 94 -3.12 3.56 17.29
C VAL A 94 -3.30 4.93 16.64
N ALA A 95 -2.76 5.13 15.43
CA ALA A 95 -2.83 6.39 14.70
C ALA A 95 -4.07 6.55 13.81
N CYS A 96 -5.16 5.84 14.11
CA CYS A 96 -6.37 5.87 13.31
C CYS A 96 -7.41 6.80 13.94
N ALA A 97 -7.34 8.08 13.56
CA ALA A 97 -8.29 9.16 13.84
C ALA A 97 -8.72 9.35 15.32
N ILE A 98 -8.64 10.59 15.80
CA ILE A 98 -9.42 11.01 16.97
C ILE A 98 -10.91 10.75 16.61
N GLY A 99 -11.53 9.73 17.21
CA GLY A 99 -12.91 9.31 16.94
C GLY A 99 -13.16 7.82 16.66
N TRP A 100 -12.14 6.97 16.48
CA TRP A 100 -12.34 5.51 16.42
C TRP A 100 -11.98 4.83 17.76
N PRO A 101 -12.81 3.89 18.26
CA PRO A 101 -12.44 3.14 19.45
C PRO A 101 -11.20 2.29 19.18
N PRO A 102 -10.27 2.18 20.16
CA PRO A 102 -9.06 1.39 20.02
C PRO A 102 -9.40 -0.05 19.59
N GLY A 103 -8.63 -0.57 18.63
CA GLY A 103 -8.77 -1.95 18.15
C GLY A 103 -9.76 -2.20 17.02
N ARG A 104 -10.48 -1.19 16.49
CA ARG A 104 -11.36 -1.37 15.32
C ARG A 104 -10.74 -1.00 13.97
N CYS A 105 -9.65 -0.22 13.92
CA CYS A 105 -9.02 0.12 12.65
C CYS A 105 -8.25 -1.05 12.04
N ARG A 106 -8.99 -1.89 11.31
CA ARG A 106 -8.43 -2.82 10.35
C ARG A 106 -8.21 -2.07 9.05
N TRP A 107 -6.95 -1.87 8.67
CA TRP A 107 -6.57 -1.43 7.32
C TRP A 107 -7.32 -2.19 6.21
N THR A 108 -7.62 -3.47 6.46
CA THR A 108 -8.44 -4.35 5.60
C THR A 108 -9.90 -3.92 5.39
N ARG A 109 -10.43 -2.94 6.13
CA ARG A 109 -11.78 -2.39 5.91
C ARG A 109 -11.80 -1.04 5.21
N VAL A 110 -10.71 -0.27 5.29
CA VAL A 110 -10.63 1.04 4.63
C VAL A 110 -10.41 0.85 3.13
N TRP A 111 -9.83 -0.28 2.73
CA TRP A 111 -9.52 -0.60 1.34
C TRP A 111 -9.97 -2.01 0.97
N PRO A 112 -11.02 -2.17 0.14
CA PRO A 112 -11.37 -3.47 -0.41
C PRO A 112 -10.30 -3.91 -1.42
N CYS A 113 -9.92 -5.17 -1.29
CA CYS A 113 -9.06 -5.93 -2.18
C CYS A 113 -9.72 -6.31 -3.50
#